data_AF-A0A0U3EAN9-F1
#
_entry.id   AF-A0A0U3EAN9-F1
#
_cell.length_a   1.000
_cell.length_b   1.000
_cell.length_c   1.000
_cell.angle_alpha   90.00
_cell.angle_beta   90.00
_cell.angle_gamma   90.00
#
_symmetry.space_group_name_H-M   'P 1'
#
loop_
_entity.id
_entity.type
_entity.pdbx_description
1 polymer ?
#
loop_
_entity_poly.entity_id
_entity_poly.type
_entity_poly.pdbx_seq_one_letter_code
_entity_poly.pdbx_strand_id
1 'polypeptide(L)'
;MELIWFYVAIFLAISDILHTQLMWKVLNDFYVILGGLIYHSVDYSPWKTWVIHELMEAAFHFVILSIVFLSPTIGLLAALTHFVIDVSHTVLIGHMGELEHRALHFIIESVVFMLIYGL
;
A
#
# COMPACT_ATOMS: atom_id res chain seq x y z
N MET A 1 14.21 -6.01 20.20
CA MET A 1 12.93 -5.93 19.49
C MET A 1 12.29 -4.54 19.58
N GLU A 2 12.91 -3.55 20.22
CA GLU A 2 12.30 -2.23 20.50
C GLU A 2 12.04 -1.33 19.27
N LEU A 3 12.64 -1.63 18.12
CA LEU A 3 12.52 -0.83 16.90
C LEU A 3 11.84 -1.59 15.74
N ILE A 4 11.29 -2.78 15.98
CA ILE A 4 10.63 -3.56 14.91
C ILE A 4 9.47 -2.76 14.31
N TRP A 5 8.70 -2.04 15.13
CA TRP A 5 7.62 -1.17 14.67
C TRP A 5 8.11 -0.12 13.65
N PHE A 6 9.25 0.49 13.93
CA PHE A 6 9.84 1.54 13.11
C PHE A 6 10.40 0.98 11.81
N TYR A 7 11.08 -0.17 11.89
CA TYR A 7 11.58 -0.84 10.69
C TYR A 7 10.44 -1.28 9.77
N VAL A 8 9.33 -1.80 10.31
CA VAL A 8 8.17 -2.16 9.48
C VAL A 8 7.63 -0.93 8.75
N ALA A 9 7.46 0.20 9.45
CA ALA A 9 7.00 1.45 8.83
C ALA A 9 7.97 1.97 7.74
N ILE A 10 9.29 1.92 7.98
CA ILE A 10 10.29 2.30 6.98
C ILE A 10 10.20 1.40 5.74
N PHE A 11 10.16 0.08 5.92
CA PHE A 11 10.13 -0.85 4.80
C PHE A 11 8.80 -0.82 4.06
N LEU A 12 7.69 -0.48 4.72
CA LEU A 12 6.41 -0.22 4.07
C LEU A 12 6.48 1.04 3.19
N ALA A 13 7.03 2.15 3.69
CA ALA A 13 7.26 3.34 2.88
C ALA A 13 8.22 3.10 1.70
N ILE A 14 9.28 2.31 1.90
CA ILE A 14 10.16 1.88 0.80
C ILE A 14 9.38 1.01 -0.20
N SER A 15 8.52 0.11 0.29
CA SER A 15 7.70 -0.74 -0.57
C SER A 15 6.71 0.08 -1.40
N ASP A 16 6.11 1.13 -0.86
CA ASP A 16 5.24 2.07 -1.59
C ASP A 16 6.02 2.78 -2.73
N ILE A 17 7.20 3.31 -2.41
CA ILE A 17 8.08 3.88 -3.44
C ILE A 17 8.42 2.84 -4.52
N LEU A 18 8.75 1.61 -4.13
CA LEU A 18 9.05 0.52 -5.07
C LEU A 18 7.84 0.16 -5.92
N HIS A 19 6.64 0.08 -5.35
CA HIS A 19 5.40 -0.16 -6.08
C HIS A 19 5.21 0.91 -7.15
N THR A 20 5.29 2.19 -6.76
CA THR A 20 5.16 3.32 -7.67
C THR A 20 6.20 3.27 -8.80
N GLN A 21 7.48 3.03 -8.49
CA GLN A 21 8.53 2.94 -9.51
C GLN A 21 8.28 1.75 -10.47
N LEU A 22 7.93 0.59 -9.92
CA LEU A 22 7.77 -0.63 -10.69
C LEU A 22 6.55 -0.55 -11.62
N MET A 23 5.39 -0.16 -11.09
CA MET A 23 4.14 -0.13 -11.86
C MET A 23 4.13 1.01 -12.86
N TRP A 24 4.58 2.21 -12.47
CA TRP A 24 4.42 3.40 -13.31
C TRP A 24 5.62 3.72 -14.20
N LYS A 25 6.84 3.26 -13.87
CA LYS A 25 8.03 3.53 -14.71
C LYS A 25 8.57 2.33 -15.45
N VAL A 26 8.50 1.13 -14.86
CA VAL A 26 9.07 -0.08 -15.47
C VAL A 26 8.00 -0.87 -16.23
N LEU A 27 6.85 -1.10 -15.60
CA LEU A 27 5.77 -1.93 -16.13
C LEU A 27 4.58 -1.11 -16.64
N ASN A 28 4.79 0.17 -16.99
CA ASN A 28 3.72 1.12 -17.29
C ASN A 28 2.70 0.58 -18.31
N ASP A 29 3.17 0.14 -19.47
CA ASP A 29 2.30 -0.36 -20.55
C ASP A 29 1.45 -1.55 -20.09
N PHE A 30 2.08 -2.50 -19.39
CA PHE A 30 1.37 -3.65 -18.84
C PHE A 30 0.33 -3.22 -17.80
N TYR A 31 0.71 -2.30 -16.91
CA TYR A 31 -0.16 -1.85 -15.82
C TYR A 31 -1.39 -1.10 -16.34
N VAL A 32 -1.23 -0.26 -17.37
CA VAL A 32 -2.32 0.44 -18.04
C VAL A 32 -3.26 -0.56 -18.75
N ILE A 33 -2.70 -1.54 -19.46
CA ILE A 33 -3.50 -2.59 -20.10
C ILE A 33 -4.29 -3.39 -19.06
N LEU A 34 -3.65 -3.77 -17.96
CA LEU A 34 -4.29 -4.51 -16.87
C LEU A 34 -5.42 -3.70 -16.24
N GLY A 35 -5.21 -2.41 -15.98
CA GLY A 35 -6.25 -1.51 -15.49
C GLY A 35 -7.45 -1.43 -16.43
N GLY A 36 -7.21 -1.36 -17.75
CA GLY A 36 -8.26 -1.41 -18.76
C GLY A 36 -9.04 -2.74 -18.72
N LEU A 37 -8.35 -3.88 -18.66
CA LEU A 37 -8.99 -5.19 -18.56
C LEU A 37 -9.86 -5.33 -17.30
N ILE A 38 -9.36 -4.87 -16.15
CA ILE A 38 -10.12 -4.85 -14.89
C ILE A 38 -11.36 -3.97 -15.05
N TYR A 39 -11.21 -2.75 -15.59
CA TYR A 39 -12.31 -1.82 -15.84
C TYR A 39 -13.42 -2.43 -16.70
N HIS A 40 -13.07 -3.11 -17.79
CA HIS A 40 -14.03 -3.85 -18.61
C HIS A 40 -14.67 -5.04 -17.86
N SER A 41 -13.93 -5.70 -16.98
CA SER A 41 -14.40 -6.87 -16.23
C SER A 41 -15.35 -6.53 -15.08
N VAL A 42 -15.37 -5.26 -14.64
CA VAL A 42 -16.20 -4.78 -13.52
C VAL A 42 -17.29 -3.80 -13.97
N ASP A 43 -17.82 -4.01 -15.18
CA ASP A 43 -18.90 -3.23 -15.79
C ASP A 43 -18.58 -1.74 -15.90
N TYR A 44 -17.34 -1.39 -16.26
CA TYR A 44 -16.92 0.00 -16.46
C TYR A 44 -17.11 0.86 -15.20
N SER A 45 -16.95 0.27 -14.01
CA SER A 45 -17.16 0.93 -12.72
C SER A 45 -15.84 1.45 -12.12
N PRO A 46 -15.57 2.77 -12.13
CA PRO A 46 -14.28 3.31 -11.70
C PRO A 46 -13.92 2.96 -10.25
N TRP A 47 -14.90 2.99 -9.34
CA TRP A 47 -14.65 2.65 -7.93
C TRP A 47 -14.30 1.17 -7.73
N LYS A 48 -14.88 0.26 -8.54
CA LYS A 48 -14.56 -1.17 -8.45
C LYS A 48 -13.14 -1.43 -8.96
N THR A 49 -12.79 -0.78 -10.08
CA THR A 49 -11.43 -0.84 -10.63
C THR A 49 -10.41 -0.31 -9.63
N TRP A 50 -10.71 0.83 -9.01
CA TRP A 50 -9.87 1.43 -7.98
C TRP A 50 -9.69 0.50 -6.77
N VAL A 51 -10.77 -0.06 -6.21
CA VAL A 51 -10.65 -1.03 -5.09
C VAL A 51 -9.78 -2.24 -5.47
N ILE A 52 -9.89 -2.74 -6.69
CA ILE A 52 -9.05 -3.86 -7.15
C ILE A 52 -7.57 -3.44 -7.26
N HIS A 53 -7.30 -2.21 -7.73
CA HIS A 53 -5.97 -1.63 -7.73
C HIS A 53 -5.38 -1.55 -6.31
N GLU A 54 -6.13 -1.01 -5.35
CA GLU A 54 -5.71 -0.95 -3.95
C GLU A 54 -5.46 -2.34 -3.34
N LEU A 55 -6.28 -3.34 -3.69
CA LEU A 55 -6.06 -4.72 -3.25
C LEU A 55 -4.79 -5.33 -3.86
N MET A 56 -4.47 -4.99 -5.10
CA MET A 56 -3.23 -5.42 -5.74
C MET A 56 -2.00 -4.77 -5.10
N GLU A 57 -2.08 -3.50 -4.74
CA GLU A 57 -1.04 -2.77 -4.00
C GLU A 57 -0.84 -3.36 -2.59
N ALA A 58 -1.93 -3.60 -1.86
CA ALA A 58 -1.89 -4.31 -0.58
C ALA A 58 -1.25 -5.71 -0.72
N ALA A 59 -1.59 -6.46 -1.76
CA ALA A 59 -0.97 -7.76 -2.03
C ALA A 59 0.52 -7.64 -2.35
N PHE A 60 0.94 -6.59 -3.04
CA PHE A 60 2.35 -6.28 -3.27
C PHE A 60 3.07 -6.05 -1.94
N HIS A 61 2.54 -5.20 -1.06
CA HIS A 61 3.11 -4.95 0.27
C HIS A 61 3.17 -6.21 1.12
N PHE A 62 2.13 -7.05 1.08
CA PHE A 62 2.11 -8.33 1.77
C PHE A 62 3.33 -9.18 1.39
N VAL A 63 3.59 -9.34 0.09
CA VAL A 63 4.71 -10.15 -0.41
C VAL A 63 6.05 -9.55 0.01
N ILE A 64 6.27 -8.25 -0.23
CA ILE A 64 7.54 -7.59 0.06
C ILE A 64 7.86 -7.65 1.55
N LEU A 65 6.93 -7.27 2.41
CA LEU A 65 7.17 -7.22 3.87
C LEU A 65 7.26 -8.63 4.47
N SER A 66 6.53 -9.62 3.96
CA SER A 66 6.67 -11.01 4.39
C SER A 66 8.08 -11.54 4.13
N ILE A 67 8.67 -11.20 2.98
CA ILE A 67 10.02 -11.62 2.60
C ILE A 67 11.07 -10.90 3.45
N VAL A 68 10.97 -9.57 3.56
CA VAL A 68 11.97 -8.75 4.30
C VAL A 68 12.05 -9.15 5.77
N PHE A 69 10.90 -9.37 6.42
CA PHE A 69 10.84 -9.71 7.83
C PHE A 69 10.78 -11.21 8.11
N LEU A 70 10.78 -12.04 7.06
CA LEU A 70 10.59 -13.50 7.16
C LEU A 70 9.36 -13.86 8.01
N SER A 71 8.29 -13.06 7.91
CA SER A 71 7.10 -13.15 8.75
C SER A 71 5.83 -12.81 7.97
N PRO A 72 5.02 -13.81 7.60
CA PRO A 72 3.73 -13.59 6.96
C PRO A 72 2.78 -12.72 7.80
N THR A 73 2.91 -12.78 9.12
CA THR A 73 2.11 -11.95 10.05
C THR A 73 2.44 -10.47 9.89
N ILE A 74 3.73 -10.10 9.80
CA ILE A 74 4.15 -8.71 9.58
C ILE A 74 3.69 -8.25 8.20
N GLY A 75 3.87 -9.09 7.17
CA GLY A 75 3.39 -8.77 5.82
C GLY A 75 1.88 -8.53 5.78
N LEU A 76 1.08 -9.37 6.46
CA LEU A 76 -0.37 -9.22 6.50
C LEU A 76 -0.79 -7.93 7.22
N LEU A 77 -0.18 -7.64 8.37
CA LEU A 77 -0.46 -6.41 9.11
C LEU A 77 -0.09 -5.17 8.30
N ALA A 78 1.04 -5.18 7.59
CA ALA A 78 1.44 -4.09 6.70
C ALA A 78 0.48 -3.88 5.54
N ALA A 79 0.13 -4.93 4.81
CA ALA A 79 -0.82 -4.86 3.71
C ALA A 79 -2.19 -4.31 4.15
N LEU A 80 -2.72 -4.83 5.28
CA LEU A 80 -4.01 -4.39 5.79
C LEU A 80 -3.96 -2.95 6.31
N THR A 81 -2.89 -2.57 7.00
CA THR A 81 -2.74 -1.19 7.52
C THR A 81 -2.68 -0.21 6.36
N HIS A 82 -1.85 -0.48 5.35
CA HIS A 82 -1.72 0.36 4.16
C HIS A 82 -3.07 0.51 3.44
N PHE A 83 -3.72 -0.61 3.10
CA PHE A 83 -5.02 -0.63 2.44
C PHE A 83 -6.11 0.14 3.21
N VAL A 84 -6.16 0.00 4.54
CA VAL A 84 -7.12 0.75 5.35
C VAL A 84 -6.84 2.24 5.29
N ILE A 85 -5.57 2.65 5.29
CA ILE A 85 -5.20 4.06 5.14
C ILE A 85 -5.60 4.55 3.74
N ASP A 86 -5.38 3.77 2.69
CA ASP A 86 -5.77 4.12 1.32
C ASP A 86 -7.25 4.39 1.17
N VAL A 87 -8.06 3.47 1.67
CA VAL A 87 -9.51 3.63 1.71
C VAL A 87 -9.91 4.83 2.55
N SER A 88 -9.26 5.03 3.70
CA SER A 88 -9.62 6.12 4.62
C SER A 88 -9.31 7.49 4.04
N HIS A 89 -8.11 7.71 3.49
CA HIS A 89 -7.74 9.02 2.96
C HIS A 89 -8.51 9.34 1.68
N THR A 90 -8.78 8.35 0.83
CA THR A 90 -9.58 8.52 -0.39
C THR A 90 -11.00 8.96 -0.08
N VAL A 91 -11.61 8.42 0.99
CA VAL A 91 -12.99 8.76 1.39
C VAL A 91 -13.07 10.07 2.18
N LEU A 92 -12.11 10.35 3.06
CA LEU A 92 -12.20 11.44 4.02
C LEU A 92 -11.52 12.74 3.57
N ILE A 93 -10.43 12.63 2.82
CA ILE A 93 -9.58 13.78 2.42
C ILE A 93 -9.74 14.03 0.92
N GLY A 94 -9.78 12.97 0.11
CA GLY A 94 -9.89 13.05 -1.35
C GLY A 94 -8.53 13.35 -2.00
N HIS A 95 -8.40 14.50 -2.66
CA HIS A 95 -7.20 14.81 -3.46
C HIS A 95 -6.02 15.22 -2.60
N MET A 96 -4.92 14.47 -2.70
CA MET A 96 -3.64 14.75 -2.04
C MET A 96 -2.51 14.79 -3.08
N GLY A 97 -1.51 15.63 -2.85
CA GLY A 97 -0.26 15.55 -3.59
C GLY A 97 0.53 14.29 -3.21
N GLU A 98 1.41 13.80 -4.08
CA GLU A 98 2.16 12.56 -3.80
C GLU A 98 2.98 12.62 -2.50
N LEU A 99 3.57 13.78 -2.18
CA LEU A 99 4.35 13.96 -0.95
C LEU A 99 3.45 13.93 0.29
N GLU A 100 2.27 14.56 0.22
CA GLU A 100 1.32 14.60 1.32
C GLU A 100 0.77 13.21 1.60
N HIS A 101 0.42 12.47 0.55
CA HIS A 101 -0.03 11.09 0.63
C HIS A 101 1.03 10.21 1.29
N ARG A 102 2.28 10.22 0.82
CA ARG A 102 3.36 9.43 1.42
C ARG A 102 3.67 9.82 2.87
N ALA A 103 3.60 11.11 3.21
CA ALA A 103 3.79 11.58 4.57
C ALA A 103 2.67 11.09 5.50
N LEU A 104 1.41 11.10 5.03
CA LEU A 104 0.27 10.57 5.77
C LEU A 104 0.45 9.08 6.07
N HIS A 105 0.78 8.28 5.06
CA HIS A 105 1.06 6.85 5.22
C HIS A 105 2.16 6.63 6.25
N PHE A 106 3.32 7.26 6.07
CA PHE A 106 4.45 7.06 6.98
C PHE A 106 4.10 7.40 8.44
N ILE A 107 3.38 8.49 8.69
CA ILE A 107 2.99 8.89 10.05
C ILE A 107 1.99 7.90 10.64
N ILE A 108 0.89 7.61 9.94
CA ILE A 108 -0.18 6.77 10.49
C ILE A 108 0.30 5.32 10.64
N GLU A 109 1.00 4.76 9.65
CA GLU A 109 1.57 3.41 9.71
C GLU A 109 2.55 3.30 10.87
N SER A 110 3.42 4.29 11.08
CA SER A 110 4.34 4.33 12.23
C SER A 110 3.59 4.29 13.56
N VAL A 111 2.51 5.05 13.70
CA VAL A 111 1.67 5.04 14.91
C VAL A 111 1.02 3.67 15.11
N VAL A 112 0.43 3.09 14.06
CA VAL A 112 -0.21 1.77 14.13
C VAL A 112 0.79 0.70 14.57
N PHE A 113 1.97 0.65 13.96
CA PHE A 113 2.98 -0.34 14.33
C PHE A 113 3.57 -0.10 15.72
N MET A 114 3.71 1.16 16.14
CA MET A 114 4.14 1.48 17.49
C MET A 114 3.14 0.94 18.53
N LEU A 115 1.83 1.03 18.26
CA LEU A 115 0.81 0.47 19.14
C LEU A 115 0.85 -1.06 19.21
N ILE A 116 1.24 -1.74 18.12
CA ILE A 116 1.28 -3.22 18.05
C ILE A 116 2.58 -3.79 18.61
N TYR A 117 3.72 -3.15 18.31
CA TYR A 117 5.06 -3.71 18.57
C TYR A 117 6.00 -2.80 19.38
N GLY A 118 5.52 -1.63 19.83
CA GLY A 118 6.32 -0.66 20.58
C GLY A 118 6.37 -0.87 22.10
N LEU A 119 5.55 -1.80 22.63
CA LEU A 119 5.53 -2.23 24.04
C LEU A 119 6.27 -3.56 24.21
#